data_AF-A0A926IRE3-F1
#
_entry.id   AF-A0A926IRE3-F1
#
_cell.length_a   1.000
_cell.length_b   1.000
_cell.length_c   1.000
_cell.angle_alpha   90.00
_cell.angle_beta   90.00
_cell.angle_gamma   90.00
#
_symmetry.space_group_name_H-M   'P 1'
#
loop_
_entity.id
_entity.type
_entity.pdbx_description
1 polymer ?
#
loop_
_entity_poly.entity_id
_entity_poly.type
_entity_poly.pdbx_seq_one_letter_code
_entity_poly.pdbx_strand_id
1 'polypeptide(L)'
;MRDRFFETLNYASVNEDWRTEALALRPEGRDRILCVTGSGDRPLNLLAATGARVVAIDLNPAQTHLLRLKVAALRRLSFDDYAAFLGLRRADGRWRRDRLGELLPDLPPDTRRFWETRPAMITAGVLYAGRWEQFHKRVADLLRRMPFFSIDAVLEFDDLAEQRRFLDRRWNARFWRWLASLLCSPLFSPLCFGDPAYVSGSRFPAGRYISERMRDALYRGLARESFMMSLLLRGVLTPFDLPPYLTPQGAAAVRSRLDRLEIVT
;
A
#
# COMPACT_ATOMS: atom_id res chain seq x y z
N MET A 1 -21.49 8.88 -5.33
CA MET A 1 -20.04 8.85 -4.96
C MET A 1 -19.71 7.75 -3.96
N ARG A 2 -20.53 7.53 -2.91
CA ARG A 2 -20.35 6.41 -1.97
C ARG A 2 -20.36 5.03 -2.65
N ASP A 3 -21.28 4.80 -3.58
CA ASP A 3 -21.41 3.48 -4.22
C ASP A 3 -20.17 3.10 -5.05
N ARG A 4 -19.57 4.06 -5.76
CA ARG A 4 -18.32 3.83 -6.50
C ARG A 4 -17.15 3.41 -5.60
N PHE A 5 -17.09 3.88 -4.35
CA PHE A 5 -16.00 3.50 -3.44
C PHE A 5 -16.01 2.00 -3.16
N PHE A 6 -17.17 1.36 -3.10
CA PHE A 6 -17.32 -0.08 -2.85
C PHE A 6 -17.18 -0.94 -4.10
N GLU A 7 -16.89 -0.35 -5.26
CA GLU A 7 -16.72 -1.04 -6.54
C GLU A 7 -15.32 -0.82 -7.15
N THR A 8 -14.57 0.16 -6.66
CA THR A 8 -13.24 0.52 -7.18
C THR A 8 -12.12 -0.04 -6.32
N LEU A 9 -10.98 -0.32 -6.96
CA LEU A 9 -9.75 -0.65 -6.25
C LEU A 9 -9.18 0.60 -5.58
N ASN A 10 -9.37 0.73 -4.27
CA ASN A 10 -9.00 1.95 -3.54
C ASN A 10 -7.55 1.93 -3.05
N TYR A 11 -7.10 0.76 -2.62
CA TYR A 11 -5.76 0.52 -2.07
C TYR A 11 -5.21 -0.72 -2.72
N ALA A 12 -3.99 -0.67 -3.25
CA ALA A 12 -3.34 -1.82 -3.87
C ALA A 12 -2.05 -2.26 -3.16
N SER A 13 -1.57 -1.43 -2.25
CA SER A 13 -0.39 -1.63 -1.43
C SER A 13 -0.65 -1.21 0.02
N VAL A 14 0.39 -1.28 0.83
CA VAL A 14 0.32 -1.15 2.28
C VAL A 14 0.17 0.33 2.67
N ASN A 15 -0.88 0.64 3.41
CA ASN A 15 -1.17 1.98 3.95
C ASN A 15 -0.99 2.07 5.48
N GLU A 16 -0.45 1.02 6.11
CA GLU A 16 -0.19 0.93 7.55
C GLU A 16 1.10 0.15 7.85
N ASP A 17 1.71 0.35 9.02
CA ASP A 17 2.90 -0.44 9.41
C ASP A 17 2.48 -1.77 10.07
N TRP A 18 2.76 -2.88 9.38
CA TRP A 18 2.49 -4.25 9.85
C TRP A 18 3.11 -4.56 11.22
N ARG A 19 4.22 -3.90 11.57
CA ARG A 19 4.90 -4.10 12.87
C ARG A 19 4.02 -3.63 14.02
N THR A 20 3.30 -2.53 13.83
CA THR A 20 2.43 -1.98 14.87
C THR A 20 1.33 -2.99 15.21
N GLU A 21 0.74 -3.61 14.19
CA GLU A 21 -0.29 -4.63 14.36
C GLU A 21 0.26 -5.89 15.03
N ALA A 22 1.40 -6.41 14.55
CA ALA A 22 2.04 -7.58 15.13
C ALA A 22 2.43 -7.36 16.60
N LEU A 23 2.97 -6.18 16.94
CA LEU A 23 3.37 -5.83 18.31
C LEU A 23 2.17 -5.64 19.24
N ALA A 24 1.07 -5.07 18.74
CA ALA A 24 -0.13 -4.82 19.51
C ALA A 24 -0.92 -6.11 19.77
N LEU A 25 -1.08 -6.94 18.73
CA LEU A 25 -1.85 -8.18 18.82
C LEU A 25 -1.08 -9.31 19.53
N ARG A 26 0.27 -9.31 19.42
CA ARG A 26 1.16 -10.40 19.87
C ARG A 26 0.61 -11.80 19.60
N PRO A 27 0.12 -12.07 18.38
CA PRO A 27 -0.62 -13.27 18.11
C PRO A 27 0.30 -14.49 18.07
N GLU A 28 -0.19 -15.58 18.63
CA GLU A 28 0.46 -16.87 18.61
C GLU A 28 -0.15 -17.75 17.50
N GLY A 29 0.57 -18.78 17.07
CA GLY A 29 0.14 -19.64 15.96
C GLY A 29 -1.19 -20.41 16.18
N ARG A 30 -1.75 -20.40 17.39
CA ARG A 30 -3.06 -20.98 17.72
C ARG A 30 -4.23 -20.02 17.55
N ASP A 31 -3.95 -18.72 17.44
CA ASP A 31 -4.98 -17.70 17.43
C ASP A 31 -5.70 -17.60 16.09
N ARG A 32 -6.86 -16.94 16.10
CA ARG A 32 -7.62 -16.56 14.91
C ARG A 32 -7.80 -15.05 14.91
N ILE A 33 -7.31 -14.39 13.87
CA ILE A 33 -7.39 -12.94 13.69
C ILE A 33 -8.42 -12.64 12.60
N LEU A 34 -9.38 -11.79 12.91
CA LEU A 34 -10.26 -11.16 11.92
C LEU A 34 -9.67 -9.81 11.54
N CYS A 35 -9.52 -9.53 10.25
CA CYS A 35 -9.04 -8.24 9.77
C CYS A 35 -9.80 -7.78 8.52
N VAL A 36 -9.86 -6.46 8.33
CA VAL A 36 -10.32 -5.88 7.06
C VAL A 36 -9.29 -6.19 5.97
N THR A 37 -9.73 -6.71 4.82
CA THR A 37 -8.85 -7.08 3.70
C THR A 37 -8.03 -5.89 3.23
N GLY A 38 -8.66 -4.74 2.96
CA GLY A 38 -7.96 -3.56 2.47
C GLY A 38 -7.22 -3.86 1.16
N SER A 39 -5.93 -3.56 1.06
CA SER A 39 -5.12 -3.93 -0.11
C SER A 39 -4.76 -5.42 -0.20
N GLY A 40 -5.17 -6.22 0.79
CA GLY A 40 -4.72 -7.61 0.98
C GLY A 40 -3.37 -7.73 1.69
N ASP A 41 -2.69 -6.62 1.98
CA ASP A 41 -1.34 -6.65 2.57
C ASP A 41 -1.36 -7.04 4.05
N ARG A 42 -2.30 -6.47 4.80
CA ARG A 42 -2.51 -6.80 6.22
C ARG A 42 -2.67 -8.30 6.45
N PRO A 43 -3.64 -9.00 5.82
CA PRO A 43 -3.79 -10.44 6.06
C PRO A 43 -2.53 -11.23 5.67
N LEU A 44 -1.84 -10.87 4.58
CA LEU A 44 -0.62 -11.54 4.17
C LEU A 44 0.54 -11.29 5.16
N ASN A 45 0.67 -10.06 5.67
CA ASN A 45 1.70 -9.74 6.67
C ASN A 45 1.43 -10.44 8.01
N LEU A 46 0.18 -10.49 8.46
CA LEU A 46 -0.20 -11.22 9.67
C LEU A 46 0.11 -12.72 9.50
N LEU A 47 -0.20 -13.33 8.35
CA LEU A 47 0.19 -14.72 8.09
C LEU A 47 1.71 -14.93 8.13
N ALA A 48 2.47 -14.01 7.52
CA ALA A 48 3.93 -14.08 7.49
C ALA A 48 4.54 -13.97 8.89
N ALA A 49 4.08 -13.00 9.68
CA ALA A 49 4.69 -12.63 10.95
C ALA A 49 4.26 -13.55 12.11
N THR A 50 3.07 -14.14 12.05
CA THR A 50 2.43 -14.71 13.25
C THR A 50 2.16 -16.21 13.14
N GLY A 51 1.94 -16.68 11.92
CA GLY A 51 1.44 -18.02 11.67
C GLY A 51 -0.02 -18.24 12.09
N ALA A 52 -0.70 -17.30 12.74
CA ALA A 52 -2.09 -17.44 13.18
C ALA A 52 -3.04 -17.70 11.99
N ARG A 53 -4.25 -18.19 12.28
CA ARG A 53 -5.33 -18.23 11.28
C ARG A 53 -5.82 -16.81 11.04
N VAL A 54 -5.93 -16.41 9.78
CA VAL A 54 -6.36 -15.06 9.40
C VAL A 54 -7.64 -15.14 8.60
N VAL A 55 -8.68 -14.44 9.05
CA VAL A 55 -9.93 -14.22 8.33
C VAL A 55 -9.91 -12.80 7.79
N ALA A 56 -9.85 -12.66 6.48
CA ALA A 56 -9.88 -11.38 5.79
C ALA A 56 -11.30 -11.12 5.27
N ILE A 57 -11.90 -10.00 5.68
CA ILE A 57 -13.26 -9.60 5.25
C ILE A 57 -13.22 -8.19 4.65
N ASP A 58 -13.98 -7.95 3.59
CA ASP A 58 -14.14 -6.61 3.02
C ASP A 58 -15.54 -6.38 2.47
N LEU A 59 -16.06 -5.17 2.67
CA LEU A 59 -17.31 -4.74 2.06
C LEU A 59 -17.15 -4.39 0.58
N ASN A 60 -15.92 -4.14 0.12
CA ASN A 60 -15.60 -3.84 -1.26
C ASN A 60 -15.04 -5.09 -1.97
N PRO A 61 -15.80 -5.74 -2.88
CA PRO A 61 -15.35 -6.93 -3.58
C PRO A 61 -14.05 -6.73 -4.38
N ALA A 62 -13.75 -5.52 -4.86
CA ALA A 62 -12.51 -5.23 -5.59
C ALA A 62 -11.27 -5.52 -4.75
N GLN A 63 -11.35 -5.27 -3.43
CA GLN A 63 -10.27 -5.55 -2.49
C GLN A 63 -10.09 -7.04 -2.24
N THR A 64 -11.20 -7.77 -2.13
CA THR A 64 -11.17 -9.23 -2.06
C THR A 64 -10.60 -9.85 -3.35
N HIS A 65 -10.94 -9.33 -4.52
CA HIS A 65 -10.36 -9.77 -5.79
C HIS A 65 -8.84 -9.53 -5.86
N LEU A 66 -8.33 -8.44 -5.26
CA LEU A 66 -6.90 -8.18 -5.16
C LEU A 66 -6.18 -9.17 -4.24
N LEU A 67 -6.74 -9.46 -3.07
CA LEU A 67 -6.16 -10.46 -2.17
C LEU A 67 -6.10 -11.83 -2.85
N ARG A 68 -7.19 -12.26 -3.50
CA ARG A 68 -7.23 -13.53 -4.25
C ARG A 68 -6.17 -13.58 -5.36
N LEU A 69 -5.99 -12.48 -6.10
CA LEU A 69 -4.93 -12.38 -7.12
C LEU A 69 -3.53 -12.52 -6.53
N LYS A 70 -3.25 -11.81 -5.42
CA LYS A 70 -1.96 -11.89 -4.72
C LYS A 70 -1.69 -13.30 -4.20
N VAL A 71 -2.70 -13.98 -3.67
CA VAL A 71 -2.61 -15.37 -3.20
C VAL A 71 -2.33 -16.34 -4.35
N ALA A 72 -3.05 -16.22 -5.48
CA ALA A 72 -2.80 -17.05 -6.66
C ALA A 72 -1.37 -16.85 -7.18
N ALA A 73 -0.91 -15.59 -7.27
CA ALA A 73 0.45 -15.26 -7.68
C ALA A 73 1.50 -15.82 -6.72
N LEU A 74 1.30 -15.68 -5.40
CA LEU A 74 2.18 -16.25 -4.38
C LEU A 74 2.26 -17.77 -4.47
N ARG A 75 1.17 -18.45 -4.82
CA ARG A 75 1.10 -19.90 -4.93
C ARG A 75 1.85 -20.43 -6.16
N ARG A 76 1.73 -19.78 -7.32
CA ARG A 76 2.30 -20.29 -8.59
C ARG A 76 3.68 -19.75 -8.95
N LEU A 77 3.96 -18.49 -8.63
CA LEU A 77 5.13 -17.80 -9.19
C LEU A 77 6.37 -17.94 -8.30
N SER A 78 7.57 -17.84 -8.88
CA SER A 78 8.78 -17.57 -8.09
C SER A 78 8.64 -16.21 -7.39
N PHE A 79 9.45 -15.93 -6.35
CA PHE A 79 9.38 -14.61 -5.71
C PHE A 79 9.74 -13.48 -6.68
N ASP A 80 10.72 -13.71 -7.57
CA ASP A 80 11.14 -12.71 -8.55
C ASP A 80 10.03 -12.41 -9.56
N ASP A 81 9.34 -13.45 -10.05
CA ASP A 81 8.18 -13.31 -10.92
C ASP A 81 6.99 -12.67 -10.18
N TYR A 82 6.77 -13.02 -8.91
CA TYR A 82 5.74 -12.41 -8.08
C TYR A 82 5.98 -10.89 -7.91
N ALA A 83 7.20 -10.51 -7.55
CA ALA A 83 7.58 -9.11 -7.41
C ALA A 83 7.48 -8.34 -8.73
N ALA A 84 7.88 -8.95 -9.85
CA ALA A 84 7.73 -8.40 -11.19
C ALA A 84 6.25 -8.25 -11.59
N PHE A 85 5.43 -9.28 -11.35
CA PHE A 85 4.00 -9.32 -11.64
C PHE A 85 3.25 -8.22 -10.90
N LEU A 86 3.50 -8.08 -9.60
CA LEU A 86 2.91 -7.01 -8.80
C LEU A 86 3.36 -5.61 -9.24
N GLY A 87 4.53 -5.47 -9.85
CA GLY A 87 5.10 -4.17 -10.22
C GLY A 87 6.11 -3.62 -9.23
N LEU A 88 6.48 -4.38 -8.19
CA LEU A 88 7.61 -4.06 -7.33
C LEU A 88 8.92 -4.03 -8.13
N ARG A 89 9.06 -4.94 -9.11
CA ARG A 89 10.16 -4.94 -10.08
C ARG A 89 9.67 -4.57 -11.48
N ARG A 90 10.57 -3.99 -12.28
CA ARG A 90 10.31 -3.71 -13.70
C ARG A 90 10.09 -5.03 -14.45
N ALA A 91 9.06 -5.04 -15.29
CA ALA A 91 8.73 -6.11 -16.20
C ALA A 91 7.87 -5.55 -17.32
N ASP A 92 7.87 -6.24 -18.46
CA ASP A 92 7.04 -5.89 -19.60
C ASP A 92 5.55 -6.11 -19.30
N GLY A 93 4.69 -5.26 -19.87
CA GLY A 93 3.25 -5.34 -19.66
C GLY A 93 2.62 -6.58 -20.28
N ARG A 94 3.11 -7.05 -21.44
CA ARG A 94 2.67 -8.31 -22.06
C ARG A 94 3.03 -9.48 -21.17
N TRP A 95 4.25 -9.52 -20.65
CA TRP A 95 4.67 -10.56 -19.71
C TRP A 95 3.74 -10.64 -18.49
N ARG A 96 3.32 -9.50 -17.90
CA ARG A 96 2.36 -9.50 -16.79
C ARG A 96 0.99 -10.07 -17.18
N ARG A 97 0.51 -9.78 -18.40
CA ARG A 97 -0.76 -10.33 -18.90
C ARG A 97 -0.68 -11.84 -19.13
N ASP A 98 0.44 -12.31 -19.66
CA ASP A 98 0.65 -13.74 -19.88
C ASP A 98 0.66 -14.48 -18.53
N ARG A 99 1.35 -13.92 -17.52
CA ARG A 99 1.30 -14.44 -16.14
C ARG A 99 -0.09 -14.41 -15.54
N LEU A 100 -0.88 -13.34 -15.75
CA LEU A 100 -2.28 -13.34 -15.31
C LEU A 100 -3.04 -14.55 -15.89
N GLY A 101 -2.85 -14.86 -17.18
CA GLY A 101 -3.47 -16.02 -17.84
C GLY A 101 -3.18 -17.35 -17.14
N GLU A 102 -1.97 -17.52 -16.59
CA GLU A 102 -1.60 -18.71 -15.80
C GLU A 102 -2.26 -18.74 -14.41
N LEU A 103 -2.63 -17.57 -13.86
CA LEU A 103 -3.29 -17.45 -12.55
C LEU A 103 -4.82 -17.59 -12.65
N LEU A 104 -5.44 -17.21 -13.77
CA LEU A 104 -6.90 -17.22 -13.95
C LEU A 104 -7.58 -18.56 -13.62
N PRO A 105 -6.99 -19.74 -13.92
CA PRO A 105 -7.57 -21.04 -13.56
C PRO A 105 -7.77 -21.24 -12.06
N ASP A 106 -6.93 -20.63 -11.22
CA ASP A 106 -6.98 -20.77 -9.75
C ASP A 106 -7.88 -19.74 -9.08
N LEU A 107 -8.40 -18.78 -9.86
CA LEU A 107 -9.26 -17.71 -9.36
C LEU A 107 -10.74 -18.09 -9.47
N PRO A 108 -11.56 -17.72 -8.47
CA PRO A 108 -13.01 -17.86 -8.58
C PRO A 108 -13.58 -17.06 -9.77
N PRO A 109 -14.73 -17.48 -10.36
CA PRO A 109 -15.25 -16.89 -11.60
C PRO A 109 -15.47 -15.37 -11.56
N ASP A 110 -15.94 -14.84 -10.43
CA ASP A 110 -16.14 -13.40 -10.20
C ASP A 110 -14.82 -12.62 -10.30
N THR A 111 -13.76 -13.17 -9.72
CA THR A 111 -12.43 -12.61 -9.61
C THR A 111 -11.72 -12.67 -10.96
N ARG A 112 -11.88 -13.77 -11.69
CA ARG A 112 -11.42 -13.89 -13.08
C ARG A 112 -12.00 -12.77 -13.94
N ARG A 113 -13.34 -12.64 -13.96
CA ARG A 113 -14.04 -11.59 -14.73
C ARG A 113 -13.59 -10.18 -14.33
N PHE A 114 -13.38 -9.95 -13.04
CA PHE A 114 -12.91 -8.66 -12.54
C PHE A 114 -11.56 -8.25 -13.16
N TRP A 115 -10.60 -9.18 -13.25
CA TRP A 115 -9.26 -8.92 -13.78
C TRP A 115 -9.20 -8.92 -15.31
N GLU A 116 -9.98 -9.78 -15.98
CA GLU A 116 -10.09 -9.80 -17.45
C GLU A 116 -10.60 -8.47 -18.02
N THR A 117 -11.48 -7.79 -17.28
CA THR A 117 -12.02 -6.47 -17.66
C THR A 117 -11.11 -5.30 -17.27
N ARG A 118 -9.97 -5.55 -16.60
CA ARG A 118 -9.03 -4.53 -16.10
C ARG A 118 -7.56 -4.81 -16.52
N PRO A 119 -7.28 -5.11 -17.79
CA PRO A 119 -5.93 -5.50 -18.22
C PRO A 119 -4.90 -4.40 -18.01
N ALA A 120 -5.30 -3.12 -18.06
CA ALA A 120 -4.42 -1.98 -17.86
C ALA A 120 -3.76 -1.97 -16.46
N MET A 121 -4.54 -2.30 -15.42
CA MET A 121 -4.04 -2.38 -14.04
C MET A 121 -2.97 -3.47 -13.89
N ILE A 122 -3.14 -4.58 -14.60
CA ILE A 122 -2.21 -5.70 -14.58
C ILE A 122 -0.94 -5.35 -15.35
N THR A 123 -1.07 -4.80 -16.57
CA THR A 123 0.10 -4.41 -17.39
C THR A 123 1.01 -3.39 -16.69
N ALA A 124 0.41 -2.47 -15.94
CA ALA A 124 1.13 -1.42 -15.21
C ALA A 124 1.79 -1.91 -13.91
N GLY A 125 1.43 -3.11 -13.43
CA GLY A 125 1.77 -3.60 -12.11
C GLY A 125 0.67 -3.25 -11.10
N VAL A 126 -0.01 -4.28 -10.58
CA VAL A 126 -1.20 -4.11 -9.75
C VAL A 126 -0.92 -3.41 -8.42
N LEU A 127 0.31 -3.47 -7.91
CA LEU A 127 0.72 -2.86 -6.63
C LEU A 127 0.46 -1.36 -6.54
N TYR A 128 0.47 -0.66 -7.69
CA TYR A 128 0.22 0.78 -7.77
C TYR A 128 -1.11 1.11 -8.45
N ALA A 129 -1.97 0.13 -8.70
CA ALA A 129 -3.22 0.34 -9.45
C ALA A 129 -4.35 0.93 -8.60
N GLY A 130 -4.21 0.92 -7.27
CA GLY A 130 -5.19 1.49 -6.36
C GLY A 130 -5.25 3.00 -6.45
N ARG A 131 -6.43 3.56 -6.15
CA ARG A 131 -6.65 5.00 -6.20
C ARG A 131 -5.70 5.77 -5.28
N TRP A 132 -5.40 5.24 -4.10
CA TRP A 132 -4.52 5.85 -3.12
C TRP A 132 -3.07 5.92 -3.62
N GLU A 133 -2.54 4.86 -4.24
CA GLU A 133 -1.19 4.84 -4.82
C GLU A 133 -1.09 5.77 -6.03
N GLN A 134 -2.09 5.73 -6.91
CA GLN A 134 -2.18 6.61 -8.07
C GLN A 134 -2.23 8.09 -7.65
N PHE A 135 -2.91 8.40 -6.56
CA PHE A 135 -2.95 9.75 -6.01
C PHE A 135 -1.56 10.21 -5.55
N HIS A 136 -0.87 9.42 -4.71
CA HIS A 136 0.47 9.78 -4.23
C HIS A 136 1.48 9.90 -5.37
N LYS A 137 1.40 9.01 -6.36
CA LYS A 137 2.21 9.11 -7.58
C LYS A 137 2.00 10.41 -8.34
N ARG A 138 0.75 10.82 -8.56
CA ARG A 138 0.43 12.10 -9.25
C ARG A 138 0.90 13.31 -8.45
N VAL A 139 0.73 13.30 -7.13
CA VAL A 139 1.22 14.37 -6.26
C VAL A 139 2.75 14.45 -6.30
N ALA A 140 3.44 13.32 -6.21
CA ALA A 140 4.89 13.26 -6.32
C ALA A 140 5.39 13.78 -7.68
N ASP A 141 4.77 13.35 -8.78
CA ASP A 141 5.13 13.80 -10.12
C ASP A 141 4.90 15.30 -10.33
N LEU A 142 3.86 15.87 -9.69
CA LEU A 142 3.62 17.31 -9.68
C LEU A 142 4.68 18.06 -8.86
N LEU A 143 4.99 17.58 -7.65
CA LEU A 143 5.98 18.21 -6.77
C LEU A 143 7.39 18.16 -7.36
N ARG A 144 7.77 17.09 -8.10
CA ARG A 144 9.05 17.01 -8.81
C ARG A 144 9.23 18.05 -9.91
N ARG A 145 8.14 18.58 -10.47
CA ARG A 145 8.18 19.66 -11.46
C ARG A 145 8.40 21.03 -10.83
N MET A 146 8.37 21.12 -9.50
CA MET A 146 8.55 22.36 -8.75
C MET A 146 9.96 22.39 -8.12
N PRO A 147 10.89 23.23 -8.61
CA PRO A 147 12.31 23.18 -8.24
C PRO A 147 12.59 23.50 -6.76
N PHE A 148 11.60 24.04 -6.06
CA PHE A 148 11.67 24.38 -4.63
C PHE A 148 11.31 23.22 -3.71
N PHE A 149 10.78 22.11 -4.23
CA PHE A 149 10.54 20.90 -3.45
C PHE A 149 11.54 19.82 -3.80
N SER A 150 12.17 19.25 -2.78
CA SER A 150 13.06 18.11 -2.94
C SER A 150 12.54 16.94 -2.11
N ILE A 151 11.44 16.35 -2.61
CA ILE A 151 10.78 15.20 -1.98
C ILE A 151 11.67 13.95 -2.02
N ASP A 152 12.56 13.88 -3.02
CA ASP A 152 13.50 12.77 -3.16
C ASP A 152 14.71 12.93 -2.23
N ALA A 153 15.18 14.15 -1.96
CA ALA A 153 16.36 14.39 -1.11
C ALA A 153 16.19 13.89 0.33
N VAL A 154 14.99 13.99 0.92
CA VAL A 154 14.77 13.49 2.29
C VAL A 154 15.00 11.97 2.39
N LEU A 155 14.84 11.24 1.28
CA LEU A 155 15.02 9.79 1.17
C LEU A 155 16.46 9.39 0.77
N GLU A 156 17.38 10.35 0.69
CA GLU A 156 18.79 10.10 0.31
C GLU A 156 19.74 10.16 1.51
N PHE A 157 19.32 10.70 2.65
CA PHE A 157 20.17 10.81 3.84
C PHE A 157 20.42 9.46 4.49
N ASP A 158 21.69 9.22 4.84
CA ASP A 158 22.16 8.09 5.67
C ASP A 158 22.40 8.48 7.13
N ASP A 159 22.42 9.79 7.44
CA ASP A 159 22.57 10.31 8.80
C ASP A 159 21.32 11.07 9.26
N LEU A 160 20.81 10.72 10.43
CA LEU A 160 19.59 11.30 10.97
C LEU A 160 19.79 12.78 11.36
N ALA A 161 20.99 13.18 11.77
CA ALA A 161 21.27 14.58 12.10
C ALA A 161 21.29 15.46 10.83
N GLU A 162 21.83 14.97 9.72
CA GLU A 162 21.75 15.60 8.40
C GLU A 162 20.32 15.74 7.91
N GLN A 163 19.54 14.66 7.99
CA GLN A 163 18.12 14.71 7.64
C GLN A 163 17.38 15.76 8.46
N ARG A 164 17.61 15.83 9.79
CA ARG A 164 17.02 16.87 10.65
C ARG A 164 17.42 18.28 10.23
N ARG A 165 18.70 18.51 9.91
CA ARG A 165 19.17 19.81 9.38
C ARG A 165 18.47 20.17 8.08
N PHE A 166 18.24 19.20 7.19
CA PHE A 166 17.46 19.41 5.98
C PHE A 166 15.98 19.73 6.28
N LEU A 167 15.37 19.03 7.22
CA LEU A 167 13.98 19.27 7.65
C LEU A 167 13.78 20.68 8.21
N ASP A 168 14.74 21.19 8.97
CA ASP A 168 14.65 22.52 9.57
C ASP A 168 14.93 23.64 8.56
N ARG A 169 15.83 23.41 7.59
CA ARG A 169 16.28 24.45 6.65
C ARG A 169 15.54 24.48 5.32
N ARG A 170 15.12 23.33 4.78
CA ARG A 170 14.66 23.20 3.38
C ARG A 170 13.30 22.55 3.20
N TRP A 171 12.84 21.70 4.13
CA TRP A 171 11.58 20.97 3.97
C TRP A 171 10.34 21.88 3.87
N ASN A 172 10.37 23.07 4.47
CA ASN A 172 9.23 24.00 4.52
C ASN A 172 7.98 23.37 5.16
N ALA A 173 8.01 23.16 6.49
CA ALA A 173 6.90 22.55 7.23
C ALA A 173 5.56 23.30 7.10
N ARG A 174 5.58 24.61 6.80
CA ARG A 174 4.36 25.40 6.58
C ARG A 174 3.67 25.00 5.29
N PHE A 175 4.44 24.82 4.21
CA PHE A 175 3.90 24.34 2.94
C PHE A 175 3.28 22.95 3.08
N TRP A 176 3.97 21.98 3.69
CA TRP A 176 3.44 20.62 3.84
C TRP A 176 2.17 20.57 4.69
N ARG A 177 2.09 21.40 5.73
CA ARG A 177 0.87 21.56 6.53
C ARG A 177 -0.28 22.12 5.69
N TRP A 178 -0.01 23.14 4.88
CA TRP A 178 -1.01 23.71 3.97
C TRP A 178 -1.46 22.69 2.93
N LEU A 179 -0.53 22.00 2.27
CA LEU A 179 -0.81 20.98 1.27
C LEU A 179 -1.66 19.85 1.85
N ALA A 180 -1.26 19.29 3.00
CA ALA A 180 -2.03 18.24 3.66
C ALA A 180 -3.43 18.72 4.07
N SER A 181 -3.56 19.96 4.57
CA SER A 181 -4.86 20.56 4.91
C SER A 181 -5.75 20.75 3.68
N LEU A 182 -5.18 21.16 2.55
CA LEU A 182 -5.88 21.28 1.28
C LEU A 182 -6.39 19.91 0.80
N LEU A 183 -5.51 18.91 0.74
CA LEU A 183 -5.83 17.56 0.25
C LEU A 183 -6.86 16.83 1.12
N CYS A 184 -6.83 17.05 2.43
CA CYS A 184 -7.79 16.49 3.37
C CYS A 184 -9.04 17.37 3.57
N SER A 185 -9.18 18.48 2.85
CA SER A 185 -10.38 19.32 2.97
C SER A 185 -11.61 18.62 2.38
N PRO A 186 -12.84 18.98 2.80
CA PRO A 186 -14.06 18.43 2.21
C PRO A 186 -14.19 18.65 0.71
N LEU A 187 -13.54 19.69 0.16
CA LEU A 187 -13.57 20.01 -1.26
C LEU A 187 -12.69 19.05 -2.09
N PHE A 188 -11.49 18.71 -1.59
CA PHE A 188 -10.52 17.92 -2.36
C PHE A 188 -10.48 16.45 -1.97
N SER A 189 -10.80 16.08 -0.73
CA SER A 189 -10.76 14.69 -0.28
C SER A 189 -11.63 13.71 -1.11
N PRO A 190 -12.83 14.09 -1.64
CA PRO A 190 -13.60 13.20 -2.52
C PRO A 190 -12.94 13.00 -3.88
N LEU A 191 -12.11 13.95 -4.34
CA LEU A 191 -11.36 13.87 -5.59
C LEU A 191 -10.06 13.08 -5.40
N CYS A 192 -9.37 13.28 -4.28
CA CYS A 192 -8.13 12.60 -3.95
C CYS A 192 -8.37 11.13 -3.60
N PHE A 193 -9.15 10.88 -2.55
CA PHE A 193 -9.29 9.56 -1.92
C PHE A 193 -10.65 8.94 -2.22
N GLY A 194 -11.71 9.75 -2.25
CA GLY A 194 -13.09 9.27 -2.42
C GLY A 194 -13.58 8.37 -1.29
N ASP A 195 -12.81 8.27 -0.22
CA ASP A 195 -13.10 7.53 0.99
C ASP A 195 -14.00 8.38 1.90
N PRO A 196 -15.22 7.91 2.22
CA PRO A 196 -16.15 8.62 3.09
C PRO A 196 -15.56 8.96 4.47
N ALA A 197 -14.58 8.20 4.96
CA ALA A 197 -13.96 8.38 6.27
C ALA A 197 -13.28 9.74 6.44
N TYR A 198 -12.78 10.34 5.35
CA TYR A 198 -12.13 11.65 5.39
C TYR A 198 -13.11 12.83 5.49
N VAL A 199 -14.40 12.59 5.22
CA VAL A 199 -15.45 13.61 5.26
C VAL A 199 -16.41 13.38 6.44
N SER A 200 -16.40 12.20 7.05
CA SER A 200 -17.22 11.87 8.21
C SER A 200 -16.59 12.36 9.52
N GLY A 201 -16.89 13.60 9.90
CA GLY A 201 -16.90 14.03 11.31
C GLY A 201 -15.58 13.90 12.09
N SER A 202 -14.41 14.03 11.43
CA SER A 202 -13.13 13.97 12.12
C SER A 202 -13.05 15.05 13.22
N ARG A 203 -12.79 14.65 14.46
CA ARG A 203 -12.72 15.57 15.62
C ARG A 203 -11.58 16.58 15.55
N PHE A 204 -10.63 16.41 14.63
CA PHE A 204 -9.44 17.24 14.48
C PHE A 204 -9.15 17.50 13.00
N PRO A 205 -8.46 18.61 12.64
CA PRO A 205 -8.08 18.89 11.26
C PRO A 205 -7.12 17.81 10.73
N ALA A 206 -7.64 16.85 9.96
CA ALA A 206 -6.91 15.66 9.51
C ALA A 206 -5.58 15.99 8.80
N GLY A 207 -5.58 16.98 7.90
CA GLY A 207 -4.38 17.40 7.19
C GLY A 207 -3.28 17.95 8.11
N ARG A 208 -3.66 18.71 9.15
CA ARG A 208 -2.71 19.18 10.16
C ARG A 208 -2.11 18.00 10.91
N TYR A 209 -2.95 17.09 11.41
CA TYR A 209 -2.51 15.90 12.14
C TYR A 209 -1.54 15.05 11.31
N ILE A 210 -1.89 14.75 10.06
CA ILE A 210 -1.06 13.97 9.14
C ILE A 210 0.29 14.68 8.91
N SER A 211 0.29 15.99 8.65
CA SER A 211 1.55 16.73 8.42
C SER A 211 2.47 16.75 9.65
N GLU A 212 1.91 16.83 10.86
CA GLU A 212 2.66 16.81 12.12
C GLU A 212 3.23 15.42 12.40
N ARG A 213 2.42 14.36 12.26
CA ARG A 213 2.89 12.97 12.41
C ARG A 213 3.93 12.59 11.37
N MET A 214 3.78 13.02 10.12
CA MET A 214 4.77 12.80 9.08
C MET A 214 6.08 13.50 9.42
N ARG A 215 6.05 14.76 9.86
CA ARG A 215 7.26 15.47 10.30
C ARG A 215 7.91 14.77 11.49
N ASP A 216 7.13 14.35 12.49
CA ASP A 216 7.63 13.64 13.66
C ASP A 216 8.31 12.33 13.28
N ALA A 217 7.73 11.56 12.34
CA ALA A 217 8.33 10.34 11.81
C ALA A 217 9.67 10.61 11.13
N LEU A 218 9.73 11.63 10.24
CA LEU A 218 10.96 12.07 9.58
C LEU A 218 12.00 12.61 10.57
N TYR A 219 11.61 13.08 11.75
CA TYR A 219 12.56 13.57 12.76
C TYR A 219 13.13 12.43 13.63
N ARG A 220 12.41 11.31 13.74
CA ARG A 220 12.74 10.18 14.61
C ARG A 220 13.42 9.03 13.90
N GLY A 221 13.25 8.90 12.58
CA GLY A 221 13.87 7.85 11.77
C GLY A 221 14.27 8.36 10.39
N LEU A 222 15.18 7.63 9.74
CA LEU A 222 15.60 7.92 8.38
C LEU A 222 14.45 7.64 7.42
N ALA A 223 14.15 8.59 6.54
CA ALA A 223 13.02 8.44 5.61
C ALA A 223 13.25 7.26 4.65
N ARG A 224 14.51 7.03 4.25
CA ARG A 224 14.92 5.94 3.34
C ARG A 224 14.62 4.55 3.87
N GLU A 225 14.52 4.42 5.19
CA GLU A 225 14.22 3.17 5.90
C GLU A 225 12.72 2.96 6.10
N SER A 226 11.86 3.85 5.61
CA SER A 226 10.42 3.73 5.72
C SER A 226 9.80 3.52 4.35
N PHE A 227 9.29 2.31 4.10
CA PHE A 227 8.55 2.04 2.86
C PHE A 227 7.37 3.00 2.70
N MET A 228 6.74 3.39 3.82
CA MET A 228 5.61 4.32 3.86
C MET A 228 6.01 5.72 3.41
N MET A 229 7.17 6.24 3.88
CA MET A 229 7.65 7.55 3.44
C MET A 229 7.98 7.54 1.94
N SER A 230 8.59 6.47 1.43
CA SER A 230 8.81 6.33 -0.01
C SER A 230 7.51 6.34 -0.79
N LEU A 231 6.49 5.63 -0.33
CA LEU A 231 5.20 5.55 -1.00
C LEU A 231 4.45 6.89 -0.98
N LEU A 232 4.41 7.56 0.17
CA LEU A 232 3.76 8.87 0.31
C LEU A 232 4.47 9.97 -0.50
N LEU A 233 5.80 9.96 -0.55
CA LEU A 233 6.58 11.02 -1.19
C LEU A 233 6.91 10.75 -2.65
N ARG A 234 7.14 9.50 -3.03
CA ARG A 234 7.53 9.14 -4.41
C ARG A 234 6.38 8.50 -5.19
N GLY A 235 5.33 8.02 -4.51
CA GLY A 235 4.28 7.20 -5.12
C GLY A 235 4.73 5.79 -5.49
N VAL A 236 5.90 5.36 -5.00
CA VAL A 236 6.49 4.04 -5.28
C VAL A 236 7.20 3.51 -4.03
N LEU A 237 7.22 2.19 -3.86
CA LEU A 237 7.95 1.56 -2.77
C LEU A 237 9.46 1.61 -3.03
N THR A 238 10.21 1.72 -1.93
CA THR A 238 11.67 1.55 -1.92
C THR A 238 12.00 0.06 -1.81
N PRO A 239 13.17 -0.40 -2.31
CA PRO A 239 13.61 -1.78 -2.08
C PRO A 239 13.96 -2.08 -0.61
N PHE A 240 14.09 -1.04 0.23
CA PHE A 240 14.40 -1.16 1.65
C PHE A 240 13.11 -1.21 2.50
N ASP A 241 13.16 -1.91 3.63
CA ASP A 241 12.05 -1.99 4.59
C ASP A 241 10.72 -2.52 4.02
N LEU A 242 10.78 -3.40 3.02
CA LEU A 242 9.57 -3.95 2.43
C LEU A 242 8.78 -4.78 3.46
N PRO A 243 7.43 -4.71 3.43
CA PRO A 243 6.61 -5.57 4.27
C PRO A 243 6.87 -7.05 3.95
N PRO A 244 6.73 -7.98 4.92
CA PRO A 244 7.09 -9.39 4.75
C PRO A 244 6.61 -10.03 3.45
N TYR A 245 5.35 -9.79 3.04
CA TYR A 245 4.81 -10.40 1.82
C TYR A 245 5.53 -9.97 0.53
N LEU A 246 6.28 -8.86 0.56
CA LEU A 246 7.14 -8.34 -0.52
C LEU A 246 8.62 -8.67 -0.32
N THR A 247 8.96 -9.62 0.55
CA THR A 247 10.33 -10.13 0.73
C THR A 247 10.38 -11.61 0.37
N PRO A 248 11.54 -12.16 -0.07
CA PRO A 248 11.65 -13.59 -0.36
C PRO A 248 11.24 -14.48 0.82
N GLN A 249 11.72 -14.14 2.02
CA GLN A 249 11.49 -14.90 3.25
C GLN A 249 10.03 -14.82 3.68
N GLY A 250 9.45 -13.62 3.70
CA GLY A 250 8.05 -13.46 4.09
C GLY A 250 7.08 -14.02 3.06
N ALA A 251 7.34 -13.88 1.75
CA ALA A 251 6.54 -14.52 0.70
C ALA A 251 6.55 -16.05 0.82
N ALA A 252 7.71 -16.65 1.14
CA ALA A 252 7.81 -18.08 1.42
C ALA A 252 7.01 -18.49 2.68
N ALA A 253 7.07 -17.68 3.74
CA ALA A 253 6.30 -17.90 4.97
C ALA A 253 4.78 -17.78 4.73
N VAL A 254 4.33 -16.82 3.90
CA VAL A 254 2.92 -16.73 3.52
C VAL A 254 2.52 -17.97 2.71
N ARG A 255 3.32 -18.35 1.71
CA ARG A 255 3.03 -19.51 0.84
C ARG A 255 2.81 -20.80 1.64
N SER A 256 3.62 -21.06 2.66
CA SER A 256 3.51 -22.25 3.50
C SER A 256 2.32 -22.23 4.47
N ARG A 257 1.59 -21.12 4.55
CA ARG A 257 0.49 -20.89 5.49
C ARG A 257 -0.80 -20.42 4.81
N LEU A 258 -0.90 -20.54 3.49
CA LEU A 258 -2.10 -20.12 2.75
C LEU A 258 -3.35 -20.92 3.14
N ASP A 259 -3.18 -22.14 3.68
CA ASP A 259 -4.26 -22.95 4.27
C ASP A 259 -4.87 -22.32 5.53
N ARG A 260 -4.15 -21.38 6.16
CA ARG A 260 -4.58 -20.62 7.33
C ARG A 260 -5.25 -19.28 6.98
N LEU A 261 -5.38 -18.96 5.69
CA LEU A 261 -6.09 -17.77 5.22
C LEU A 261 -7.52 -18.12 4.80
N GLU A 262 -8.48 -17.45 5.41
CA GLU A 262 -9.88 -17.45 4.99
C GLU A 262 -10.22 -16.09 4.38
N ILE A 263 -10.79 -16.08 3.18
CA ILE A 263 -11.17 -14.86 2.46
C ILE A 263 -12.68 -14.82 2.34
N VAL A 264 -13.29 -13.83 3.01
CA VAL A 264 -14.73 -13.60 3.07
C VAL A 264 -15.06 -12.32 2.31
N THR A 265 -16.07 -12.39 1.43
CA THR A 265 -16.67 -11.22 0.77
C THR A 265 -18.07 -11.04 1.31
#